data_AF-A0A497FTX9-F1
#
_entry.id   AF-A0A497FTX9-F1
#
_cell.length_a   1.000
_cell.length_b   1.000
_cell.length_c   1.000
_cell.angle_alpha   90.00
_cell.angle_beta   90.00
_cell.angle_gamma   90.00
#
_symmetry.space_group_name_H-M   'P 1'
#
loop_
_entity.id
_entity.type
_entity.pdbx_description
1 polymer ?
#
loop_
_entity_poly.entity_id
_entity_poly.type
_entity_poly.pdbx_seq_one_letter_code
_entity_poly.pdbx_strand_id
1 'polypeptide(L)'
;MSSEVEARLKDLLRRNLGTKIDLTKIGEELENVAKKVKNEKQLKNRADDLVKQLYYFNHPLFRRVINWGNVGRGARKRLKRKIIEVLRKVRFREEAVSKDDIDEIRRLVREFHDEVIEDVMKEISDASKGLRRYHVLSSLALSETRNLYFGESFRKEQLLELTEKFLRSVGIGNRISVYFERGVLADVQENLRHLILERFPRGGGHILREDLRELRIHELESSKPYIVLTKFLLWLYDNYDMEKDPEKKRLLEQIIDDLKGSAGMLYFMPSSKSEWRIIAIPSLNIFTLLWLENPERRKVLEMFCEQTFIFFDKVLRRAGREEGKKAENELEILANALELFYKDLVEVGRVNFGALRTLIDQVIYLSQSFRVPLSLSFIKYLTM
;
A
#
# COMPACT_ATOMS: atom_id res chain seq x y z
N MET A 1 -7.16 8.74 28.21
CA MET A 1 -7.38 7.78 27.10
C MET A 1 -7.55 8.48 25.75
N SER A 2 -8.50 9.41 25.56
CA SER A 2 -8.67 10.16 24.29
C SER A 2 -7.39 10.89 23.82
N SER A 3 -6.64 11.48 24.77
CA SER A 3 -5.38 12.19 24.50
C SER A 3 -4.24 11.29 24.01
N GLU A 4 -4.25 10.01 24.36
CA GLU A 4 -3.14 9.10 24.06
C GLU A 4 -3.23 8.58 22.63
N VAL A 5 -4.43 8.13 22.20
CA VAL A 5 -4.70 7.74 20.80
C VAL A 5 -4.43 8.92 19.86
N GLU A 6 -4.86 10.11 20.25
CA GLU A 6 -4.62 11.33 19.47
C GLU A 6 -3.12 11.63 19.33
N ALA A 7 -2.34 11.51 20.41
CA ALA A 7 -0.89 11.71 20.39
C ALA A 7 -0.19 10.67 19.49
N ARG A 8 -0.56 9.38 19.61
CA ARG A 8 -0.01 8.32 18.76
C ARG A 8 -0.33 8.54 17.29
N LEU A 9 -1.56 8.94 16.96
CA LEU A 9 -1.94 9.20 15.58
C LEU A 9 -1.22 10.42 14.99
N LYS A 10 -1.06 11.50 15.76
CA LYS A 10 -0.25 12.65 15.35
C LYS A 10 1.20 12.24 15.07
N ASP A 11 1.79 11.41 15.92
CA ASP A 11 3.13 10.87 15.71
C ASP A 11 3.23 10.02 14.44
N LEU A 12 2.27 9.11 14.20
CA LEU A 12 2.22 8.32 12.97
C LEU A 12 2.06 9.20 11.71
N LEU A 13 1.23 10.25 11.77
CA LEU A 13 1.10 11.20 10.66
C LEU A 13 2.42 11.94 10.40
N ARG A 14 3.14 12.36 11.44
CA ARG A 14 4.49 12.95 11.32
C ARG A 14 5.47 11.99 10.66
N ARG A 15 5.53 10.73 11.11
CA ARG A 15 6.44 9.71 10.54
C ARG A 15 6.13 9.41 9.07
N ASN A 16 4.87 9.50 8.67
CA ASN A 16 4.45 9.25 7.29
C ASN A 16 4.58 10.48 6.38
N LEU A 17 4.69 11.68 6.93
CA LEU A 17 4.83 12.92 6.17
C LEU A 17 6.31 13.31 6.07
N GLY A 18 6.85 13.33 4.86
CA GLY A 18 8.23 13.68 4.59
C GLY A 18 8.39 14.61 3.39
N THR A 19 9.62 14.79 2.95
CA THR A 19 9.97 15.52 1.73
C THR A 19 10.64 14.58 0.74
N LYS A 20 10.41 14.78 -0.57
CA LYS A 20 11.13 14.03 -1.62
C LYS A 20 12.52 14.60 -1.88
N ILE A 21 12.65 15.91 -1.72
CA ILE A 21 13.94 16.61 -1.80
C ILE A 21 14.56 16.61 -0.41
N ASP A 22 15.87 16.43 -0.38
CA ASP A 22 16.69 16.70 0.80
C ASP A 22 16.70 18.21 1.09
N LEU A 23 16.08 18.60 2.21
CA LEU A 23 16.01 20.00 2.64
C LEU A 23 17.39 20.62 2.92
N THR A 24 18.44 19.81 3.04
CA THR A 24 19.82 20.32 3.11
C THR A 24 20.29 20.91 1.79
N LYS A 25 19.79 20.39 0.65
CA LYS A 25 20.15 20.77 -0.72
C LYS A 25 19.14 21.71 -1.39
N ILE A 26 18.20 22.26 -0.63
CA ILE A 26 17.12 23.08 -1.20
C ILE A 26 17.63 24.33 -1.93
N GLY A 27 18.75 24.92 -1.49
CA GLY A 27 19.38 26.06 -2.17
C GLY A 27 19.84 25.71 -3.58
N GLU A 28 20.58 24.60 -3.72
CA GLU A 28 21.06 24.09 -5.02
C GLU A 28 19.89 23.77 -5.97
N GLU A 29 18.83 23.15 -5.45
CA GLU A 29 17.62 22.86 -6.23
C GLU A 29 16.92 24.13 -6.72
N LEU A 30 16.81 25.15 -5.87
CA LEU A 30 16.22 26.44 -6.25
C LEU A 30 17.03 27.12 -7.36
N GLU A 31 18.37 27.12 -7.27
CA GLU A 31 19.24 27.66 -8.31
C GLU A 31 19.13 26.89 -9.63
N ASN A 32 19.15 25.56 -9.55
CA ASN A 32 19.03 24.67 -10.70
C ASN A 32 17.68 24.84 -11.42
N VAL A 33 16.60 25.03 -10.66
CA VAL A 33 15.28 25.32 -11.20
C VAL A 33 15.23 26.72 -11.80
N ALA A 34 15.78 27.73 -11.12
CA ALA A 34 15.79 29.12 -11.59
C ALA A 34 16.48 29.25 -12.96
N LYS A 35 17.63 28.59 -13.17
CA LYS A 35 18.34 28.55 -14.47
C LYS A 35 17.49 28.04 -15.63
N LYS A 36 16.49 27.18 -15.35
CA LYS A 36 15.60 26.59 -16.35
C LYS A 36 14.33 27.42 -16.61
N VAL A 37 14.09 28.48 -15.85
CA VAL A 37 12.91 29.36 -15.99
C VAL A 37 13.18 30.44 -17.03
N LYS A 38 12.38 30.50 -18.09
CA LYS A 38 12.51 31.52 -19.16
C LYS A 38 11.50 32.66 -19.05
N ASN A 39 10.38 32.46 -18.35
CA ASN A 39 9.33 33.47 -18.20
C ASN A 39 8.51 33.26 -16.92
N GLU A 40 7.67 34.26 -16.62
CA GLU A 40 6.84 34.31 -15.41
C GLU A 40 5.82 33.17 -15.29
N LYS A 41 5.28 32.67 -16.42
CA LYS A 41 4.35 31.53 -16.43
C LYS A 41 5.07 30.24 -16.02
N GLN A 42 6.28 30.01 -16.53
CA GLN A 42 7.11 28.87 -16.15
C GLN A 42 7.53 28.94 -14.68
N LEU A 43 7.79 30.14 -14.15
CA LEU A 43 8.15 30.33 -12.75
C LEU A 43 7.07 29.77 -11.81
N LYS A 44 5.80 30.14 -12.04
CA LYS A 44 4.67 29.65 -11.22
C LYS A 44 4.53 28.13 -11.27
N ASN A 45 4.66 27.54 -12.46
CA ASN A 45 4.57 26.09 -12.64
C ASN A 45 5.72 25.36 -11.94
N ARG A 46 6.96 25.86 -12.07
CA ARG A 46 8.14 25.29 -11.40
C ARG A 46 8.06 25.41 -9.88
N ALA A 47 7.56 26.53 -9.38
CA ALA A 47 7.31 26.68 -7.94
C ALA A 47 6.27 25.66 -7.45
N ASP A 48 5.19 25.42 -8.21
CA ASP A 48 4.22 24.38 -7.87
C ASP A 48 4.84 22.98 -7.84
N ASP A 49 5.72 22.67 -8.80
CA ASP A 49 6.42 21.39 -8.85
C ASP A 49 7.39 21.21 -7.67
N LEU A 50 8.11 22.27 -7.27
CA LEU A 50 8.94 22.27 -6.08
C LEU A 50 8.11 22.07 -4.81
N VAL A 51 6.99 22.79 -4.66
CA VAL A 51 6.09 22.60 -3.50
C VAL A 51 5.61 21.15 -3.41
N LYS A 52 5.24 20.52 -4.53
CA LYS A 52 4.84 19.10 -4.57
C LYS A 52 5.96 18.13 -4.17
N GLN A 53 7.21 18.54 -4.24
CA GLN A 53 8.35 17.74 -3.81
C GLN A 53 8.72 17.97 -2.33
N LEU A 54 8.26 19.08 -1.74
CA LEU A 54 8.43 19.40 -0.32
C LEU A 54 7.36 18.76 0.59
N TYR A 55 6.51 17.91 0.02
CA TYR A 55 5.67 17.02 0.80
C TYR A 55 5.43 15.69 0.09
N TYR A 56 5.48 14.63 0.87
CA TYR A 56 5.19 13.27 0.43
C TYR A 56 4.61 12.50 1.60
N PHE A 57 3.57 11.72 1.32
CA PHE A 57 2.99 10.83 2.32
C PHE A 57 3.34 9.38 1.95
N ASN A 58 4.06 8.72 2.84
CA ASN A 58 4.68 7.41 2.59
C ASN A 58 3.63 6.31 2.37
N HIS A 59 2.56 6.29 3.17
CA HIS A 59 1.57 5.23 3.08
C HIS A 59 0.84 5.23 1.71
N PRO A 60 0.96 4.17 0.90
CA PRO A 60 0.56 4.17 -0.52
C PRO A 60 -0.95 4.30 -0.72
N LEU A 61 -1.74 3.75 0.21
CA LEU A 61 -3.20 3.82 0.19
C LEU A 61 -3.77 5.02 0.95
N PHE A 62 -3.33 5.31 2.17
CA PHE A 62 -3.85 6.43 2.96
C PHE A 62 -3.73 7.78 2.26
N ARG A 63 -2.64 8.00 1.51
CA ARG A 63 -2.50 9.22 0.69
C ARG A 63 -3.61 9.40 -0.36
N ARG A 64 -4.37 8.36 -0.70
CA ARG A 64 -5.48 8.43 -1.68
C ARG A 64 -6.80 8.85 -1.05
N VAL A 65 -6.95 8.70 0.27
CA VAL A 65 -8.18 9.08 0.99
C VAL A 65 -8.15 10.52 1.50
N ILE A 66 -6.96 11.10 1.70
CA ILE A 66 -6.80 12.50 2.10
C ILE A 66 -7.11 13.46 0.93
N ASN A 67 -7.85 14.52 1.20
CA ASN A 67 -8.07 15.61 0.25
C ASN A 67 -6.94 16.66 0.30
N TRP A 68 -5.81 16.36 -0.34
CA TRP A 68 -4.63 17.23 -0.40
C TRP A 68 -4.86 18.63 -1.03
N GLY A 69 -6.00 18.86 -1.69
CA GLY A 69 -6.36 20.18 -2.22
C GLY A 69 -6.91 21.15 -1.15
N ASN A 70 -7.36 20.61 -0.02
CA ASN A 70 -7.97 21.38 1.07
C ASN A 70 -7.08 21.45 2.30
N VAL A 71 -6.28 20.42 2.54
CA VAL A 71 -5.36 20.32 3.69
C VAL A 71 -4.14 21.24 3.51
N GLY A 72 -3.80 22.00 4.55
CA GLY A 72 -2.62 22.87 4.62
C GLY A 72 -2.63 24.00 3.58
N ARG A 73 -3.81 24.39 3.08
CA ARG A 73 -3.94 25.34 1.95
C ARG A 73 -3.30 26.70 2.26
N GLY A 74 -3.41 27.15 3.51
CA GLY A 74 -2.85 28.43 3.96
C GLY A 74 -1.33 28.41 3.89
N ALA A 75 -0.71 27.48 4.61
CA ALA A 75 0.74 27.28 4.61
C ALA A 75 1.29 27.00 3.21
N ARG A 76 0.62 26.15 2.42
CA ARG A 76 1.03 25.87 1.03
C ARG A 76 1.11 27.13 0.18
N LYS A 77 0.15 28.05 0.32
CA LYS A 77 0.14 29.33 -0.40
C LYS A 77 1.24 30.27 0.09
N ARG A 78 1.62 30.22 1.37
CA ARG A 78 2.77 30.98 1.92
C ARG A 78 4.09 30.42 1.36
N LEU A 79 4.30 29.11 1.47
CA LEU A 79 5.47 28.40 0.95
C LEU A 79 5.66 28.65 -0.56
N LYS A 80 4.60 28.48 -1.36
CA LYS A 80 4.64 28.76 -2.80
C LYS A 80 5.06 30.19 -3.10
N ARG A 81 4.52 31.17 -2.37
CA ARG A 81 4.87 32.59 -2.56
C ARG A 81 6.34 32.84 -2.28
N LYS A 82 6.88 32.27 -1.21
CA LYS A 82 8.31 32.38 -0.89
C LYS A 82 9.19 31.75 -1.96
N ILE A 83 8.86 30.53 -2.42
CA ILE A 83 9.61 29.89 -3.51
C ILE A 83 9.58 30.73 -4.79
N ILE A 84 8.42 31.31 -5.14
CA ILE A 84 8.28 32.22 -6.28
C ILE A 84 9.20 33.44 -6.13
N GLU A 85 9.22 34.05 -4.94
CA GLU A 85 10.07 35.20 -4.64
C GLU A 85 11.56 34.86 -4.83
N VAL A 86 12.03 33.74 -4.26
CA VAL A 86 13.42 33.31 -4.36
C VAL A 86 13.80 32.98 -5.81
N LEU A 87 12.96 32.21 -6.54
CA LEU A 87 13.21 31.93 -7.95
C LEU A 87 13.28 33.21 -8.79
N ARG A 88 12.49 34.22 -8.45
CA ARG A 88 12.48 35.50 -9.16
C ARG A 88 13.72 36.33 -8.87
N LYS A 89 14.20 36.35 -7.61
CA LYS A 89 15.48 36.96 -7.22
C LYS A 89 16.64 36.33 -7.99
N VAL A 90 16.74 35.00 -7.95
CA VAL A 90 17.84 34.28 -8.61
C VAL A 90 17.81 34.46 -10.13
N ARG A 91 16.63 34.40 -10.75
CA ARG A 91 16.55 34.43 -12.22
C ARG A 91 16.62 35.83 -12.82
N PHE A 92 15.94 36.81 -12.24
CA PHE A 92 15.76 38.13 -12.86
C PHE A 92 16.61 39.22 -12.21
N ARG A 93 17.15 38.98 -11.02
CA ARG A 93 18.06 39.90 -10.33
C ARG A 93 19.49 39.35 -10.21
N GLU A 94 19.71 38.13 -10.69
CA GLU A 94 21.02 37.43 -10.64
C GLU A 94 21.62 37.33 -9.23
N GLU A 95 20.74 37.31 -8.21
CA GLU A 95 21.11 37.13 -6.81
C GLU A 95 21.34 35.64 -6.49
N ALA A 96 22.32 35.32 -5.64
CA ALA A 96 22.47 33.96 -5.11
C ALA A 96 21.37 33.63 -4.08
N VAL A 97 21.05 32.35 -3.89
CA VAL A 97 20.11 31.96 -2.84
C VAL A 97 20.75 32.23 -1.47
N SER A 98 20.13 33.11 -0.68
CA SER A 98 20.65 33.45 0.64
C SER A 98 20.38 32.35 1.67
N LYS A 99 21.20 32.30 2.73
CA LYS A 99 20.97 31.39 3.86
C LYS A 99 19.62 31.68 4.55
N ASP A 100 19.25 32.95 4.66
CA ASP A 100 17.97 33.37 5.24
C ASP A 100 16.78 32.87 4.43
N ASP A 101 16.87 32.88 3.09
CA ASP A 101 15.84 32.32 2.22
C ASP A 101 15.68 30.80 2.43
N ILE A 102 16.81 30.08 2.60
CA ILE A 102 16.80 28.64 2.88
C ILE A 102 16.15 28.35 4.24
N ASP A 103 16.54 29.09 5.28
CA ASP A 103 16.02 28.89 6.64
C ASP A 103 14.54 29.26 6.72
N GLU A 104 14.10 30.31 6.01
CA GLU A 104 12.68 30.65 5.91
C GLU A 104 11.88 29.57 5.17
N ILE A 105 12.38 29.03 4.06
CA ILE A 105 11.73 27.92 3.35
C ILE A 105 11.62 26.69 4.25
N ARG A 106 12.69 26.32 4.99
CA ARG A 106 12.66 25.20 5.93
C ARG A 106 11.63 25.40 7.04
N ARG A 107 11.51 26.63 7.58
CA ARG A 107 10.47 26.98 8.55
C ARG A 107 9.07 26.82 7.94
N LEU A 108 8.84 27.36 6.74
CA LEU A 108 7.56 27.27 6.05
C LEU A 108 7.18 25.83 5.67
N VAL A 109 8.16 24.95 5.40
CA VAL A 109 7.91 23.51 5.18
C VAL A 109 7.43 22.85 6.47
N ARG A 110 8.07 23.13 7.62
CA ARG A 110 7.63 22.60 8.92
C ARG A 110 6.23 23.09 9.29
N GLU A 111 5.97 24.39 9.14
CA GLU A 111 4.63 24.96 9.34
C GLU A 111 3.58 24.32 8.42
N PHE A 112 3.94 24.04 7.17
CA PHE A 112 3.06 23.33 6.24
C PHE A 112 2.77 21.91 6.72
N HIS A 113 3.78 21.18 7.19
CA HIS A 113 3.60 19.83 7.73
C HIS A 113 2.70 19.83 8.97
N ASP A 114 2.91 20.76 9.90
CA ASP A 114 2.08 20.89 11.10
C ASP A 114 0.62 21.26 10.75
N GLU A 115 0.41 22.23 9.84
CA GLU A 115 -0.95 22.61 9.37
C GLU A 115 -1.65 21.43 8.68
N VAL A 116 -0.91 20.63 7.88
CA VAL A 116 -1.43 19.41 7.26
C VAL A 116 -1.90 18.41 8.30
N ILE A 117 -1.10 18.18 9.34
CA ILE A 117 -1.43 17.21 10.40
C ILE A 117 -2.64 17.68 11.18
N GLU A 118 -2.70 18.94 11.58
CA GLU A 118 -3.85 19.47 12.33
C GLU A 118 -5.15 19.43 11.49
N ASP A 119 -5.08 19.78 10.20
CA ASP A 119 -6.23 19.68 9.30
C ASP A 119 -6.71 18.23 9.15
N VAL A 120 -5.78 17.28 8.95
CA VAL A 120 -6.11 15.85 8.85
C VAL A 120 -6.68 15.33 10.17
N MET A 121 -6.12 15.70 11.32
CA MET A 121 -6.62 15.32 12.64
C MET A 121 -8.01 15.88 12.92
N LYS A 122 -8.26 17.14 12.56
CA LYS A 122 -9.57 17.76 12.64
C LYS A 122 -10.57 17.06 11.72
N GLU A 123 -10.14 16.70 10.52
CA GLU A 123 -10.97 15.92 9.61
C GLU A 123 -11.32 14.57 10.25
N ILE A 124 -10.35 13.74 10.65
CA ILE A 124 -10.58 12.40 11.20
C ILE A 124 -11.45 12.42 12.47
N SER A 125 -11.21 13.37 13.37
CA SER A 125 -11.92 13.43 14.66
C SER A 125 -13.35 13.96 14.61
N ASP A 126 -13.80 14.49 13.47
CA ASP A 126 -15.13 15.11 13.33
C ASP A 126 -16.27 14.06 13.33
N ALA A 127 -16.69 13.66 14.53
CA ALA A 127 -17.78 12.71 14.76
C ALA A 127 -19.12 13.13 14.14
N SER A 128 -19.36 14.45 14.01
CA SER A 128 -20.60 14.97 13.44
C SER A 128 -20.78 14.61 11.95
N LYS A 129 -19.67 14.29 11.27
CA LYS A 129 -19.67 13.86 9.87
C LYS A 129 -19.77 12.35 9.68
N GLY A 130 -19.78 11.57 10.76
CA GLY A 130 -19.84 10.11 10.71
C GLY A 130 -18.58 9.44 10.13
N LEU A 131 -18.76 8.23 9.62
CA LEU A 131 -17.69 7.46 8.98
C LEU A 131 -17.30 8.06 7.63
N ARG A 132 -16.03 7.91 7.30
CA ARG A 132 -15.43 8.39 6.05
C ARG A 132 -14.41 7.37 5.59
N ARG A 133 -13.91 7.54 4.36
CA ARG A 133 -13.00 6.57 3.72
C ARG A 133 -11.71 6.28 4.49
N TYR A 134 -11.23 7.18 5.34
CA TYR A 134 -10.07 6.94 6.22
C TYR A 134 -10.41 6.20 7.52
N HIS A 135 -11.70 6.06 7.86
CA HIS A 135 -12.18 5.18 8.93
C HIS A 135 -12.53 3.81 8.38
N VAL A 136 -13.35 3.80 7.33
CA VAL A 136 -13.83 2.59 6.63
C VAL A 136 -13.93 2.93 5.15
N LEU A 137 -13.21 2.18 4.30
CA LEU A 137 -12.99 2.54 2.90
C LEU A 137 -14.27 2.70 2.06
N SER A 138 -15.31 1.94 2.37
CA SER A 138 -16.62 1.99 1.71
C SER A 138 -17.55 3.07 2.27
N SER A 139 -17.17 3.74 3.36
CA SER A 139 -18.02 4.73 4.01
C SER A 139 -17.93 6.11 3.35
N LEU A 140 -19.07 6.79 3.31
CA LEU A 140 -19.25 8.17 2.87
C LEU A 140 -19.71 9.02 4.04
N ALA A 141 -19.43 10.32 4.00
CA ALA A 141 -19.83 11.21 5.09
C ALA A 141 -21.36 11.24 5.23
N LEU A 142 -21.86 11.52 6.44
CA LEU A 142 -23.29 11.63 6.72
C LEU A 142 -23.99 12.61 5.75
N SER A 143 -23.33 13.72 5.40
CA SER A 143 -23.83 14.72 4.46
C SER A 143 -23.93 14.21 3.02
N GLU A 144 -23.17 13.19 2.64
CA GLU A 144 -23.15 12.63 1.29
C GLU A 144 -24.24 11.56 1.11
N THR A 145 -24.49 10.72 2.13
CA THR A 145 -25.46 9.62 2.04
C THR A 145 -26.18 9.36 3.36
N ARG A 146 -27.05 10.29 3.78
CA ARG A 146 -27.85 10.17 5.02
C ARG A 146 -28.63 8.85 5.11
N ASN A 147 -29.16 8.37 3.99
CA ASN A 147 -30.06 7.21 3.94
C ASN A 147 -29.36 5.87 4.23
N LEU A 148 -28.03 5.85 4.26
CA LEU A 148 -27.23 4.65 4.56
C LEU A 148 -26.84 4.55 6.04
N TYR A 149 -27.09 5.60 6.84
CA TYR A 149 -26.84 5.61 8.27
C TYR A 149 -28.10 5.23 9.02
N PHE A 150 -28.04 4.16 9.82
CA PHE A 150 -29.19 3.63 10.56
C PHE A 150 -29.24 4.18 11.99
N GLY A 151 -29.04 5.50 12.14
CA GLY A 151 -28.97 6.17 13.44
C GLY A 151 -27.66 5.94 14.21
N GLU A 152 -26.61 5.44 13.54
CA GLU A 152 -25.32 5.17 14.15
C GLU A 152 -24.61 6.48 14.57
N SER A 153 -24.05 6.49 15.78
CA SER A 153 -23.20 7.56 16.28
C SER A 153 -21.81 7.03 16.61
N PHE A 154 -20.77 7.75 16.20
CA PHE A 154 -19.38 7.34 16.41
C PHE A 154 -18.72 8.26 17.43
N ARG A 155 -18.01 7.68 18.40
CA ARG A 155 -17.18 8.45 19.33
C ARG A 155 -15.90 8.86 18.63
N LYS A 156 -15.35 10.03 19.00
CA LYS A 156 -14.07 10.53 18.47
C LYS A 156 -12.97 9.46 18.57
N GLU A 157 -12.91 8.75 19.69
CA GLU A 157 -11.90 7.73 19.97
C GLU A 157 -11.98 6.57 18.97
N GLN A 158 -13.19 6.09 18.67
CA GLN A 158 -13.39 4.99 17.72
C GLN A 158 -12.94 5.38 16.30
N LEU A 159 -13.20 6.62 15.90
CA LEU A 159 -12.77 7.15 14.61
C LEU A 159 -11.24 7.22 14.52
N LEU A 160 -10.59 7.71 15.59
CA LEU A 160 -9.14 7.78 15.67
C LEU A 160 -8.50 6.38 15.63
N GLU A 161 -9.05 5.39 16.34
CA GLU A 161 -8.55 4.01 16.34
C GLU A 161 -8.67 3.35 14.96
N LEU A 162 -9.80 3.53 14.26
CA LEU A 162 -9.97 3.00 12.90
C LEU A 162 -8.93 3.60 11.94
N THR A 163 -8.69 4.90 12.04
CA THR A 163 -7.66 5.55 11.22
C THR A 163 -6.25 5.13 11.63
N GLU A 164 -5.96 4.94 12.92
CA GLU A 164 -4.68 4.41 13.41
C GLU A 164 -4.38 3.04 12.79
N LYS A 165 -5.35 2.12 12.78
CA LYS A 165 -5.20 0.80 12.15
C LYS A 165 -4.87 0.91 10.65
N PHE A 166 -5.56 1.79 9.92
CA PHE A 166 -5.28 1.99 8.51
C PHE A 166 -3.89 2.58 8.28
N LEU A 167 -3.48 3.57 9.08
CA LEU A 167 -2.17 4.21 8.97
C LEU A 167 -1.00 3.27 9.30
N ARG A 168 -1.23 2.33 10.22
CA ARG A 168 -0.24 1.30 10.60
C ARG A 168 -0.17 0.16 9.59
N SER A 169 -1.20 -0.04 8.77
CA SER A 169 -1.23 -1.10 7.76
C SER A 169 -0.02 -1.05 6.82
N VAL A 170 0.40 -2.22 6.35
CA VAL A 170 1.51 -2.38 5.40
C VAL A 170 0.93 -2.38 4.00
N GLY A 171 1.31 -1.42 3.17
CA GLY A 171 0.98 -1.43 1.75
C GLY A 171 1.72 -2.52 0.98
N ILE A 172 0.98 -3.30 0.20
CA ILE A 172 1.51 -4.28 -0.76
C ILE A 172 1.07 -3.82 -2.15
N GLY A 173 1.97 -3.14 -2.84
CA GLY A 173 1.68 -2.41 -4.07
C GLY A 173 0.92 -1.10 -3.81
N ASN A 174 -0.02 -0.78 -4.69
CA ASN A 174 -0.80 0.46 -4.65
C ASN A 174 -2.31 0.24 -4.53
N ARG A 175 -2.75 -1.02 -4.34
CA ARG A 175 -4.16 -1.41 -4.27
C ARG A 175 -4.56 -2.08 -2.96
N ILE A 176 -3.63 -2.71 -2.25
CA ILE A 176 -3.92 -3.48 -1.05
C ILE A 176 -2.98 -3.04 0.07
N SER A 177 -3.51 -2.92 1.29
CA SER A 177 -2.69 -2.90 2.50
C SER A 177 -3.27 -3.86 3.53
N VAL A 178 -2.39 -4.44 4.34
CA VAL A 178 -2.75 -5.43 5.35
C VAL A 178 -2.42 -4.92 6.75
N TYR A 179 -3.35 -5.12 7.67
CA TYR A 179 -3.17 -4.88 9.09
C TYR A 179 -3.56 -6.14 9.85
N PHE A 180 -2.73 -6.58 10.79
CA PHE A 180 -3.04 -7.72 11.65
C PHE A 180 -3.36 -7.23 13.05
N GLU A 181 -4.52 -7.65 13.57
CA GLU A 181 -4.96 -7.29 14.91
C GLU A 181 -4.21 -8.13 15.96
N ARG A 182 -3.41 -7.44 16.79
CA ARG A 182 -2.82 -7.89 18.08
C ARG A 182 -2.45 -9.39 18.17
N GLY A 183 -1.16 -9.68 17.98
CA GLY A 183 -0.50 -10.88 18.52
C GLY A 183 -0.03 -10.68 19.96
N VAL A 184 0.80 -11.60 20.48
CA VAL A 184 1.38 -11.57 21.84
C VAL A 184 2.38 -10.41 22.00
N LEU A 185 3.03 -9.97 20.91
CA LEU A 185 3.88 -8.78 20.93
C LEU A 185 3.09 -7.47 20.92
N ALA A 186 3.66 -6.46 21.58
CA ALA A 186 3.08 -5.13 21.68
C ALA A 186 2.90 -4.40 20.32
N ASP A 187 3.55 -4.85 19.23
CA ASP A 187 3.39 -4.22 17.91
C ASP A 187 3.84 -5.10 16.72
N VAL A 188 3.16 -6.23 16.48
CA VAL A 188 3.37 -7.13 15.29
C VAL A 188 3.53 -6.33 13.99
N GLN A 189 2.70 -5.30 13.85
CA GLN A 189 2.66 -4.45 12.68
C GLN A 189 3.96 -3.64 12.50
N GLU A 190 4.57 -3.16 13.59
CA GLU A 190 5.82 -2.40 13.52
C GLU A 190 7.00 -3.33 13.21
N ASN A 191 7.04 -4.51 13.81
CA ASN A 191 8.06 -5.53 13.49
C ASN A 191 7.99 -5.94 12.01
N LEU A 192 6.77 -6.13 11.49
CA LEU A 192 6.55 -6.41 10.08
C LEU A 192 7.02 -5.25 9.18
N ARG A 193 6.75 -4.00 9.58
CA ARG A 193 7.24 -2.81 8.85
C ARG A 193 8.75 -2.71 8.86
N HIS A 194 9.42 -3.02 9.97
CA HIS A 194 10.88 -3.03 10.05
C HIS A 194 11.48 -4.08 9.11
N LEU A 195 10.96 -5.30 9.13
CA LEU A 195 11.37 -6.36 8.20
C LEU A 195 11.24 -5.92 6.73
N ILE A 196 10.10 -5.30 6.39
CA ILE A 196 9.84 -4.81 5.04
C ILE A 196 10.77 -3.64 4.70
N LEU A 197 11.07 -2.75 5.64
CA LEU A 197 11.99 -1.64 5.41
C LEU A 197 13.42 -2.13 5.12
N GLU A 198 13.87 -3.18 5.81
CA GLU A 198 15.18 -3.81 5.54
C GLU A 198 15.24 -4.39 4.14
N ARG A 199 14.19 -5.10 3.69
CA ARG A 199 14.16 -5.73 2.38
C ARG A 199 13.86 -4.74 1.24
N PHE A 200 12.97 -3.79 1.47
CA PHE A 200 12.44 -2.83 0.50
C PHE A 200 12.64 -1.39 0.99
N PRO A 201 13.90 -0.91 1.07
CA PRO A 201 14.23 0.38 1.70
C PRO A 201 13.55 1.58 1.02
N ARG A 202 13.27 1.48 -0.27
CA ARG A 202 12.61 2.54 -1.06
C ARG A 202 11.14 2.74 -0.67
N GLY A 203 10.49 1.74 -0.10
CA GLY A 203 9.07 1.77 0.20
C GLY A 203 8.72 2.34 1.58
N GLY A 204 9.70 2.62 2.44
CA GLY A 204 9.46 3.24 3.75
C GLY A 204 8.64 2.36 4.70
N GLY A 205 8.87 1.04 4.68
CA GLY A 205 8.06 0.06 5.43
C GLY A 205 6.83 -0.44 4.67
N HIS A 206 6.81 -0.26 3.34
CA HIS A 206 5.79 -0.77 2.43
C HIS A 206 6.45 -1.43 1.22
N ILE A 207 5.72 -2.32 0.54
CA ILE A 207 6.17 -2.98 -0.69
C ILE A 207 5.59 -2.20 -1.86
N LEU A 208 6.43 -1.62 -2.73
CA LEU A 208 5.94 -0.81 -3.86
C LEU A 208 5.50 -1.69 -5.03
N ARG A 209 4.81 -1.09 -6.01
CA ARG A 209 4.34 -1.80 -7.21
C ARG A 209 5.48 -2.47 -7.97
N GLU A 210 6.60 -1.77 -8.09
CA GLU A 210 7.80 -2.25 -8.80
C GLU A 210 8.41 -3.49 -8.13
N ASP A 211 8.22 -3.63 -6.82
CA ASP A 211 8.80 -4.69 -5.99
C ASP A 211 7.88 -5.93 -5.89
N LEU A 212 6.63 -5.86 -6.38
CA LEU A 212 5.67 -6.97 -6.34
C LEU A 212 6.17 -8.26 -7.02
N ARG A 213 7.09 -8.12 -7.97
CA ARG A 213 7.72 -9.28 -8.64
C ARG A 213 8.56 -10.11 -7.68
N GLU A 214 9.16 -9.53 -6.63
CA GLU A 214 9.90 -10.31 -5.60
C GLU A 214 8.97 -11.25 -4.82
N LEU A 215 7.68 -10.90 -4.72
CA LEU A 215 6.65 -11.74 -4.11
C LEU A 215 5.95 -12.63 -5.15
N ARG A 216 6.45 -12.68 -6.40
CA ARG A 216 5.83 -13.39 -7.52
C ARG A 216 4.40 -12.93 -7.80
N ILE A 217 4.05 -11.68 -7.52
CA ILE A 217 2.73 -11.10 -7.80
C ILE A 217 2.75 -10.44 -9.19
N HIS A 218 1.95 -10.95 -10.11
CA HIS A 218 1.78 -10.37 -11.45
C HIS A 218 0.85 -9.13 -11.41
N GLU A 219 0.94 -8.24 -12.41
CA GLU A 219 0.12 -7.01 -12.44
C GLU A 219 -1.39 -7.29 -12.41
N LEU A 220 -1.85 -8.31 -13.14
CA LEU A 220 -3.25 -8.75 -13.15
C LEU A 220 -3.70 -9.34 -11.79
N GLU A 221 -2.74 -9.87 -11.01
CA GLU A 221 -3.00 -10.38 -9.66
C GLU A 221 -2.95 -9.27 -8.60
N SER A 222 -2.32 -8.12 -8.88
CA SER A 222 -2.12 -7.04 -7.90
C SER A 222 -3.41 -6.42 -7.35
N SER A 223 -4.55 -6.66 -8.00
CA SER A 223 -5.90 -6.29 -7.54
C SER A 223 -6.69 -7.44 -6.91
N LYS A 224 -6.05 -8.55 -6.57
CA LYS A 224 -6.67 -9.76 -6.01
C LYS A 224 -6.22 -9.95 -4.55
N PRO A 225 -6.99 -9.45 -3.57
CA PRO A 225 -6.65 -9.45 -2.15
C PRO A 225 -6.11 -10.77 -1.60
N TYR A 226 -6.75 -11.90 -1.87
CA TYR A 226 -6.33 -13.21 -1.33
C TYR A 226 -5.11 -13.78 -2.04
N ILE A 227 -4.95 -13.55 -3.35
CA ILE A 227 -3.69 -13.88 -4.05
C ILE A 227 -2.52 -13.11 -3.42
N VAL A 228 -2.67 -11.79 -3.26
CA VAL A 228 -1.63 -10.90 -2.73
C VAL A 228 -1.28 -11.28 -1.30
N LEU A 229 -2.28 -11.53 -0.46
CA LEU A 229 -2.06 -12.00 0.92
C LEU A 229 -1.31 -13.34 0.94
N THR A 230 -1.75 -14.33 0.17
CA THR A 230 -1.14 -15.66 0.17
C THR A 230 0.32 -15.61 -0.26
N LYS A 231 0.61 -14.89 -1.35
CA LYS A 231 1.98 -14.72 -1.85
C LYS A 231 2.87 -13.93 -0.89
N PHE A 232 2.30 -12.95 -0.18
CA PHE A 232 3.01 -12.24 0.88
C PHE A 232 3.35 -13.16 2.07
N LEU A 233 2.41 -13.99 2.52
CA LEU A 233 2.64 -14.96 3.59
C LEU A 233 3.69 -16.01 3.20
N LEU A 234 3.63 -16.53 1.97
CA LEU A 234 4.67 -17.44 1.45
C LEU A 234 6.04 -16.76 1.43
N TRP A 235 6.11 -15.52 0.94
CA TRP A 235 7.35 -14.74 0.97
C TRP A 235 7.91 -14.58 2.40
N LEU A 236 7.06 -14.35 3.42
CA LEU A 236 7.52 -14.30 4.82
C LEU A 236 8.17 -15.61 5.27
N TYR A 237 7.55 -16.74 4.95
CA TYR A 237 8.08 -18.07 5.26
C TYR A 237 9.37 -18.39 4.50
N ASP A 238 9.47 -18.01 3.23
CA ASP A 238 10.70 -18.14 2.44
C ASP A 238 11.85 -17.36 3.11
N ASN A 239 11.59 -16.14 3.58
CA ASN A 239 12.61 -15.35 4.30
C ASN A 239 13.01 -15.99 5.63
N TYR A 240 12.07 -16.56 6.38
CA TYR A 240 12.36 -17.29 7.61
C TYR A 240 13.25 -18.52 7.37
N ASP A 241 12.96 -19.30 6.33
CA ASP A 241 13.73 -20.50 6.00
C ASP A 241 15.13 -20.17 5.49
N MET A 242 15.26 -19.08 4.73
CA MET A 242 16.54 -18.63 4.16
C MET A 242 17.42 -17.84 5.14
N GLU A 243 16.87 -17.35 6.25
CA GLU A 243 17.61 -16.57 7.24
C GLU A 243 18.63 -17.43 8.00
N LYS A 244 19.86 -16.93 8.06
CA LYS A 244 21.00 -17.58 8.70
C LYS A 244 21.39 -16.91 10.02
N ASP A 245 21.05 -15.63 10.19
CA ASP A 245 21.27 -14.91 11.44
C ASP A 245 20.27 -15.40 12.51
N PRO A 246 20.73 -15.97 13.63
CA PRO A 246 19.87 -16.49 14.69
C PRO A 246 18.92 -15.45 15.29
N GLU A 247 19.36 -14.20 15.44
CA GLU A 247 18.55 -13.14 16.05
C GLU A 247 17.43 -12.70 15.10
N LYS A 248 17.75 -12.53 13.81
CA LYS A 248 16.74 -12.23 12.79
C LYS A 248 15.77 -13.38 12.58
N LYS A 249 16.27 -14.62 12.61
CA LYS A 249 15.44 -15.81 12.48
C LYS A 249 14.43 -15.90 13.62
N ARG A 250 14.85 -15.62 14.87
CA ARG A 250 13.94 -15.52 16.03
C ARG A 250 12.89 -14.42 15.86
N LEU A 251 13.27 -13.25 15.35
CA LEU A 251 12.32 -12.17 15.08
C LEU A 251 11.29 -12.60 14.02
N LEU A 252 11.72 -13.25 12.95
CA LEU A 252 10.84 -13.77 11.90
C LEU A 252 9.90 -14.85 12.44
N GLU A 253 10.40 -15.77 13.25
CA GLU A 253 9.62 -16.80 13.94
C GLU A 253 8.52 -16.16 14.80
N GLN A 254 8.88 -15.16 15.60
CA GLN A 254 7.92 -14.41 16.43
C GLN A 254 6.87 -13.67 15.60
N ILE A 255 7.26 -13.00 14.51
CA ILE A 255 6.32 -12.34 13.59
C ILE A 255 5.35 -13.39 13.03
N ILE A 256 5.86 -14.53 12.55
CA ILE A 256 5.06 -15.61 11.98
C ILE A 256 4.08 -16.18 13.02
N ASP A 257 4.51 -16.42 14.24
CA ASP A 257 3.68 -16.93 15.33
C ASP A 257 2.55 -15.97 15.69
N ASP A 258 2.85 -14.67 15.77
CA ASP A 258 1.83 -13.66 16.04
C ASP A 258 0.83 -13.54 14.89
N LEU A 259 1.27 -13.62 13.64
CA LEU A 259 0.41 -13.59 12.47
C LEU A 259 -0.59 -14.76 12.45
N LYS A 260 -0.18 -15.95 12.92
CA LYS A 260 -1.07 -17.13 13.04
C LYS A 260 -2.29 -16.81 13.91
N GLY A 261 -2.02 -16.30 15.11
CA GLY A 261 -3.05 -15.99 16.10
C GLY A 261 -3.92 -14.78 15.76
N SER A 262 -3.44 -13.90 14.89
CA SER A 262 -4.08 -12.62 14.60
C SER A 262 -5.23 -12.73 13.58
N ALA A 263 -6.28 -11.95 13.77
CA ALA A 263 -7.24 -11.63 12.71
C ALA A 263 -6.65 -10.54 11.80
N GLY A 264 -7.02 -10.53 10.52
CA GLY A 264 -6.48 -9.58 9.55
C GLY A 264 -7.53 -8.60 9.03
N MET A 265 -7.08 -7.44 8.56
CA MET A 265 -7.86 -6.48 7.78
C MET A 265 -7.10 -6.15 6.49
N LEU A 266 -7.73 -6.42 5.35
CA LEU A 266 -7.25 -5.95 4.04
C LEU A 266 -8.00 -4.70 3.63
N TYR A 267 -7.25 -3.62 3.50
CA TYR A 267 -7.73 -2.38 2.89
C TYR A 267 -7.58 -2.51 1.38
N PHE A 268 -8.68 -2.79 0.69
CA PHE A 268 -8.70 -2.96 -0.76
C PHE A 268 -9.18 -1.68 -1.45
N MET A 269 -8.30 -1.08 -2.25
CA MET A 269 -8.53 0.15 -2.98
C MET A 269 -8.11 -0.02 -4.45
N PRO A 270 -8.90 -0.69 -5.29
CA PRO A 270 -8.65 -0.72 -6.74
C PRO A 270 -8.81 0.68 -7.36
N SER A 271 -8.64 0.79 -8.67
CA SER A 271 -8.74 2.07 -9.40
C SER A 271 -10.13 2.71 -9.24
N SER A 272 -11.18 1.88 -9.24
CA SER A 272 -12.55 2.34 -9.03
C SER A 272 -12.84 2.61 -7.56
N LYS A 273 -13.29 3.82 -7.23
CA LYS A 273 -13.64 4.23 -5.85
C LYS A 273 -14.85 3.50 -5.29
N SER A 274 -15.75 3.01 -6.14
CA SER A 274 -16.95 2.28 -5.72
C SER A 274 -16.65 0.89 -5.19
N GLU A 275 -15.48 0.34 -5.53
CA GLU A 275 -15.04 -1.00 -5.10
C GLU A 275 -14.14 -0.95 -3.86
N TRP A 276 -13.88 0.24 -3.32
CA TRP A 276 -13.08 0.40 -2.11
C TRP A 276 -13.78 -0.25 -0.92
N ARG A 277 -13.12 -1.19 -0.25
CA ARG A 277 -13.70 -1.95 0.86
C ARG A 277 -12.63 -2.46 1.82
N ILE A 278 -13.06 -2.74 3.05
CA ILE A 278 -12.27 -3.50 4.01
C ILE A 278 -12.73 -4.95 3.93
N ILE A 279 -11.78 -5.89 3.85
CA ILE A 279 -12.05 -7.33 3.91
C ILE A 279 -11.48 -7.81 5.23
N ALA A 280 -12.35 -8.31 6.11
CA ALA A 280 -11.92 -8.96 7.34
C ALA A 280 -11.42 -10.37 7.01
N ILE A 281 -10.22 -10.70 7.45
CA ILE A 281 -9.64 -12.03 7.35
C ILE A 281 -9.83 -12.70 8.72
N PRO A 282 -10.33 -13.95 8.79
CA PRO A 282 -10.33 -14.71 10.03
C PRO A 282 -8.90 -14.94 10.55
N SER A 283 -8.78 -15.56 11.73
CA SER A 283 -7.47 -16.00 12.22
C SER A 283 -6.78 -16.88 11.18
N LEU A 284 -5.51 -16.58 10.90
CA LEU A 284 -4.71 -17.33 9.93
C LEU A 284 -4.29 -18.71 10.43
N ASN A 285 -4.55 -19.05 11.70
CA ASN A 285 -4.16 -20.31 12.34
C ASN A 285 -4.43 -21.55 11.47
N ILE A 286 -5.65 -21.70 10.94
CA ILE A 286 -6.03 -22.88 10.16
C ILE A 286 -5.22 -22.96 8.86
N PHE A 287 -5.15 -21.85 8.13
CA PHE A 287 -4.40 -21.78 6.88
C PHE A 287 -2.91 -22.04 7.12
N THR A 288 -2.32 -21.35 8.09
CA THR A 288 -0.90 -21.48 8.41
C THR A 288 -0.53 -22.89 8.83
N LEU A 289 -1.28 -23.49 9.75
CA LEU A 289 -1.01 -24.84 10.25
C LEU A 289 -1.16 -25.92 9.16
N LEU A 290 -2.19 -25.80 8.31
CA LEU A 290 -2.45 -26.82 7.29
C LEU A 290 -1.58 -26.67 6.04
N TRP A 291 -1.15 -25.46 5.70
CA TRP A 291 -0.54 -25.16 4.41
C TRP A 291 0.86 -24.57 4.47
N LEU A 292 1.18 -23.72 5.45
CA LEU A 292 2.47 -23.03 5.50
C LEU A 292 3.48 -23.74 6.42
N GLU A 293 3.02 -24.32 7.53
CA GLU A 293 3.89 -25.09 8.44
C GLU A 293 4.16 -26.51 7.95
N ASN A 294 3.27 -27.07 7.14
CA ASN A 294 3.50 -28.34 6.48
C ASN A 294 4.46 -28.13 5.29
N PRO A 295 5.71 -28.62 5.34
CA PRO A 295 6.71 -28.30 4.31
C PRO A 295 6.34 -28.83 2.93
N GLU A 296 5.65 -29.98 2.87
CA GLU A 296 5.23 -30.58 1.60
C GLU A 296 4.15 -29.73 0.93
N ARG A 297 3.11 -29.36 1.69
CA ARG A 297 2.02 -28.52 1.20
C ARG A 297 2.47 -27.10 0.90
N ARG A 298 3.37 -26.53 1.70
CA ARG A 298 3.94 -25.21 1.43
C ARG A 298 4.71 -25.22 0.11
N LYS A 299 5.55 -26.22 -0.11
CA LYS A 299 6.27 -26.40 -1.38
C LYS A 299 5.34 -26.53 -2.58
N VAL A 300 4.18 -27.19 -2.42
CA VAL A 300 3.15 -27.26 -3.47
C VAL A 300 2.58 -25.88 -3.78
N LEU A 301 2.28 -25.07 -2.77
CA LEU A 301 1.81 -23.70 -2.96
C LEU A 301 2.87 -22.77 -3.56
N GLU A 302 4.13 -22.89 -3.12
CA GLU A 302 5.27 -22.16 -3.68
C GLU A 302 5.43 -22.46 -5.17
N MET A 303 5.43 -23.76 -5.53
CA MET A 303 5.50 -24.20 -6.93
C MET A 303 4.30 -23.70 -7.73
N PHE A 304 3.10 -23.74 -7.16
CA PHE A 304 1.91 -23.25 -7.82
C PHE A 304 2.00 -21.75 -8.10
N CYS A 305 2.40 -20.95 -7.11
CA CYS A 305 2.59 -19.51 -7.25
C CYS A 305 3.66 -19.15 -8.29
N GLU A 306 4.78 -19.87 -8.31
CA GLU A 306 5.85 -19.64 -9.27
C GLU A 306 5.41 -19.99 -10.70
N GLN A 307 4.76 -21.14 -10.87
CA GLN A 307 4.31 -21.59 -12.17
C GLN A 307 3.22 -20.69 -12.75
N THR A 308 2.25 -20.25 -11.94
CA THR A 308 1.22 -19.29 -12.40
C THR A 308 1.85 -17.95 -12.76
N PHE A 309 2.76 -17.42 -11.95
CA PHE A 309 3.45 -16.17 -12.25
C PHE A 309 4.20 -16.23 -13.59
N ILE A 310 4.97 -17.30 -13.84
CA ILE A 310 5.69 -17.52 -15.10
C ILE A 310 4.70 -17.70 -16.27
N PHE A 311 3.59 -18.39 -16.04
CA PHE A 311 2.57 -18.66 -17.05
C PHE A 311 1.93 -17.37 -17.58
N PHE A 312 1.51 -16.46 -16.69
CA PHE A 312 0.96 -15.15 -17.06
C PHE A 312 1.93 -14.39 -17.98
N ASP A 313 3.19 -14.30 -17.56
CA ASP A 313 4.24 -13.61 -18.32
C ASP A 313 4.45 -14.25 -19.72
N LYS A 314 4.45 -15.58 -19.82
CA LYS A 314 4.63 -16.31 -21.09
C LYS A 314 3.44 -16.12 -22.03
N VAL A 315 2.21 -16.20 -21.52
CA VAL A 315 0.99 -16.03 -22.30
C VAL A 315 0.96 -14.62 -22.91
N LEU A 316 1.18 -13.58 -22.11
CA LEU A 316 1.20 -12.19 -22.61
C LEU A 316 2.30 -11.95 -23.64
N ARG A 317 3.51 -12.47 -23.41
CA ARG A 317 4.61 -12.37 -24.39
C ARG A 317 4.26 -13.05 -25.71
N ARG A 318 3.56 -14.19 -25.66
CA ARG A 318 3.24 -14.97 -26.85
C ARG A 318 2.06 -14.40 -27.64
N ALA A 319 1.08 -13.81 -26.95
CA ALA A 319 -0.03 -13.08 -27.57
C ALA A 319 0.43 -11.82 -28.34
N GLY A 320 1.54 -11.20 -27.91
CA GLY A 320 2.07 -10.01 -28.55
C GLY A 320 1.10 -8.83 -28.49
N ARG A 321 1.22 -7.88 -29.43
CA ARG A 321 0.37 -6.67 -29.46
C ARG A 321 -1.02 -6.92 -30.00
N GLU A 322 -1.17 -7.84 -30.95
CA GLU A 322 -2.41 -8.07 -31.69
C GLU A 322 -3.45 -8.81 -30.84
N GLU A 323 -3.03 -9.84 -30.10
CA GLU A 323 -3.92 -10.60 -29.22
C GLU A 323 -3.76 -10.24 -27.74
N GLY A 324 -2.93 -9.25 -27.40
CA GLY A 324 -2.59 -8.88 -26.03
C GLY A 324 -3.82 -8.62 -25.15
N LYS A 325 -4.80 -7.86 -25.64
CA LYS A 325 -6.05 -7.59 -24.90
C LYS A 325 -6.89 -8.86 -24.67
N LYS A 326 -6.91 -9.76 -25.65
CA LYS A 326 -7.63 -11.04 -25.53
C LYS A 326 -6.95 -11.89 -24.45
N ALA A 327 -5.63 -12.00 -24.51
CA ALA A 327 -4.85 -12.71 -23.49
C ALA A 327 -5.02 -12.10 -22.09
N GLU A 328 -5.02 -10.77 -21.97
CA GLU A 328 -5.28 -10.08 -20.69
C GLU A 328 -6.66 -10.42 -20.12
N ASN A 329 -7.72 -10.38 -20.95
CA ASN A 329 -9.07 -10.73 -20.51
C ASN A 329 -9.17 -12.19 -20.03
N GLU A 330 -8.54 -13.12 -20.75
CA GLU A 330 -8.54 -14.54 -20.40
C GLU A 330 -7.69 -14.84 -19.15
N LEU A 331 -6.59 -14.11 -18.97
CA LEU A 331 -5.78 -14.17 -17.74
C LEU A 331 -6.49 -13.52 -16.55
N GLU A 332 -7.35 -12.53 -16.78
CA GLU A 332 -8.19 -11.94 -15.72
C GLU A 332 -9.22 -12.97 -15.20
N ILE A 333 -9.79 -13.80 -16.09
CA ILE A 333 -10.65 -14.94 -15.69
C ILE A 333 -9.85 -15.92 -14.83
N LEU A 334 -8.62 -16.26 -15.25
CA LEU A 334 -7.73 -17.12 -14.47
C LEU A 334 -7.41 -16.51 -13.09
N ALA A 335 -7.10 -15.21 -13.03
CA ALA A 335 -6.83 -14.50 -11.79
C ALA A 335 -8.07 -14.45 -10.86
N ASN A 336 -9.28 -14.33 -11.40
CA ASN A 336 -10.51 -14.40 -10.61
C ASN A 336 -10.73 -15.79 -10.00
N ALA A 337 -10.48 -16.84 -10.76
CA ALA A 337 -10.56 -18.20 -10.24
C ALA A 337 -9.45 -18.47 -9.20
N LEU A 338 -8.24 -17.91 -9.38
CA LEU A 338 -7.16 -18.00 -8.39
C LEU A 338 -7.56 -17.31 -7.09
N GLU A 339 -8.16 -16.11 -7.18
CA GLU A 339 -8.62 -15.36 -6.03
C GLU A 339 -9.65 -16.15 -5.20
N LEU A 340 -10.61 -16.82 -5.84
CA LEU A 340 -11.58 -17.69 -5.15
C LEU A 340 -10.91 -18.91 -4.52
N PHE A 341 -9.96 -19.53 -5.22
CA PHE A 341 -9.19 -20.65 -4.68
C PHE A 341 -8.42 -20.24 -3.42
N TYR A 342 -7.67 -19.14 -3.46
CA TYR A 342 -6.91 -18.66 -2.30
C TYR A 342 -7.80 -18.14 -1.18
N LYS A 343 -8.96 -17.57 -1.51
CA LYS A 343 -9.94 -17.15 -0.49
C LYS A 343 -10.33 -18.31 0.41
N ASP A 344 -10.81 -19.42 -0.18
CA ASP A 344 -11.27 -20.57 0.62
C ASP A 344 -10.10 -21.27 1.33
N LEU A 345 -8.91 -21.22 0.71
CA LEU A 345 -7.68 -21.70 1.32
C LEU A 345 -7.33 -20.92 2.59
N VAL A 346 -7.36 -19.59 2.53
CA VAL A 346 -7.03 -18.71 3.65
C VAL A 346 -8.13 -18.74 4.72
N GLU A 347 -9.40 -18.68 4.32
CA GLU A 347 -10.52 -18.56 5.27
C GLU A 347 -10.88 -19.88 5.95
N VAL A 348 -10.75 -21.01 5.24
CA VAL A 348 -11.26 -22.31 5.70
C VAL A 348 -10.18 -23.40 5.70
N GLY A 349 -9.01 -23.14 5.12
CA GLY A 349 -7.93 -24.13 5.02
C GLY A 349 -8.19 -25.23 3.99
N ARG A 350 -9.21 -25.08 3.12
CA ARG A 350 -9.66 -26.13 2.21
C ARG A 350 -9.52 -25.71 0.75
N VAL A 351 -9.28 -26.70 -0.11
CA VAL A 351 -9.27 -26.51 -1.56
C VAL A 351 -10.71 -26.36 -2.07
N ASN A 352 -11.00 -25.24 -2.73
CA ASN A 352 -12.23 -25.09 -3.51
C ASN A 352 -12.08 -25.82 -4.85
N PHE A 353 -12.65 -27.03 -4.93
CA PHE A 353 -12.59 -27.85 -6.14
C PHE A 353 -13.32 -27.23 -7.34
N GLY A 354 -14.33 -26.40 -7.12
CA GLY A 354 -15.01 -25.66 -8.19
C GLY A 354 -14.09 -24.61 -8.81
N ALA A 355 -13.45 -23.79 -7.98
CA ALA A 355 -12.46 -22.82 -8.43
C ALA A 355 -11.25 -23.52 -9.07
N LEU A 356 -10.76 -24.61 -8.47
CA LEU A 356 -9.65 -25.41 -9.02
C LEU A 356 -9.97 -25.99 -10.40
N ARG A 357 -11.20 -26.47 -10.62
CA ARG A 357 -11.62 -26.92 -11.95
C ARG A 357 -11.59 -25.78 -12.96
N THR A 358 -12.17 -24.62 -12.63
CA THR A 358 -12.14 -23.43 -13.50
C THR A 358 -10.71 -23.02 -13.82
N LEU A 359 -9.79 -23.10 -12.85
CA LEU A 359 -8.36 -22.85 -13.08
C LEU A 359 -7.76 -23.80 -14.10
N ILE A 360 -8.02 -25.11 -13.96
CA ILE A 360 -7.52 -26.14 -14.89
C ILE A 360 -8.06 -25.89 -16.29
N ASP A 361 -9.38 -25.69 -16.42
CA ASP A 361 -10.04 -25.46 -17.70
C ASP A 361 -9.48 -24.21 -18.40
N GLN A 362 -9.28 -23.12 -17.64
CA GLN A 362 -8.74 -21.87 -18.18
C GLN A 362 -7.26 -21.99 -18.56
N VAL A 363 -6.46 -22.72 -17.77
CA VAL A 363 -5.06 -23.03 -18.11
C VAL A 363 -5.00 -23.84 -19.41
N ILE A 364 -5.81 -24.88 -19.56
CA ILE A 364 -5.85 -25.71 -20.78
C ILE A 364 -6.20 -24.83 -21.99
N TYR A 365 -7.24 -24.00 -21.87
CA TYR A 365 -7.64 -23.07 -22.93
C TYR A 365 -6.50 -22.12 -23.32
N LEU A 366 -5.88 -21.46 -22.35
CA LEU A 366 -4.77 -20.52 -22.58
C LEU A 366 -3.53 -21.23 -23.16
N SER A 367 -3.24 -22.44 -22.67
CA SER A 367 -2.13 -23.26 -23.17
C SER A 367 -2.30 -23.65 -24.63
N GLN A 368 -3.52 -24.01 -25.04
CA GLN A 368 -3.84 -24.33 -26.43
C GLN A 368 -3.84 -23.08 -27.32
N SER A 369 -4.50 -22.01 -26.87
CA SER A 369 -4.67 -20.78 -27.64
C SER A 369 -3.35 -20.07 -27.89
N PHE A 370 -2.48 -19.99 -26.88
CA PHE A 370 -1.21 -19.27 -26.95
C PHE A 370 0.02 -20.18 -27.06
N ARG A 371 -0.16 -21.51 -27.16
CA ARG A 371 0.93 -22.51 -27.24
C ARG A 371 1.96 -22.38 -26.10
N VAL A 372 1.48 -22.13 -24.89
CA VAL A 372 2.31 -22.02 -23.68
C VAL A 372 2.01 -23.22 -22.78
N PRO A 373 2.93 -24.18 -22.60
CA PRO A 373 2.69 -25.29 -21.69
C PRO A 373 2.77 -24.85 -20.22
N LEU A 374 1.86 -25.36 -19.39
CA LEU A 374 1.94 -25.32 -17.94
C LEU A 374 1.86 -26.73 -17.39
N SER A 375 2.80 -27.12 -16.52
CA SER A 375 2.70 -28.39 -15.83
C SER A 375 1.67 -28.29 -14.72
N LEU A 376 0.59 -29.07 -14.78
CA LEU A 376 -0.38 -29.18 -13.68
C LEU A 376 -0.01 -30.27 -12.66
N SER A 377 1.25 -30.73 -12.68
CA SER A 377 1.74 -31.82 -11.85
C SER A 377 1.67 -31.54 -10.35
N PHE A 378 1.56 -30.29 -9.92
CA PHE A 378 1.40 -29.92 -8.51
C PHE A 378 -0.02 -30.20 -7.99
N ILE A 379 -1.03 -30.27 -8.87
CA ILE A 379 -2.44 -30.43 -8.48
C ILE A 379 -2.68 -31.76 -7.75
N LYS A 380 -1.95 -32.82 -8.09
CA LYS A 380 -2.06 -34.12 -7.39
C LYS A 380 -1.74 -34.04 -5.90
N TYR A 381 -0.98 -33.02 -5.49
CA TYR A 381 -0.60 -32.80 -4.10
C TYR A 381 -1.50 -31.79 -3.39
N LEU A 382 -2.41 -31.11 -4.10
CA LEU A 382 -3.46 -30.29 -3.48
C LEU A 382 -4.60 -31.14 -2.91
N THR A 383 -4.69 -32.41 -3.31
CA THR A 383 -5.76 -33.35 -2.92
C THR A 383 -5.34 -34.36 -1.85
N MET A 384 -4.09 -34.30 -1.38
CA MET A 384 -3.54 -35.11 -0.28
C MET A 384 -3.51 -34.27 1.00
#